data_AF-A0A8J9SCK7-F1
#
_entry.id   AF-A0A8J9SCK7-F1
#
_cell.length_a   1.000
_cell.length_b   1.000
_cell.length_c   1.000
_cell.angle_alpha   90.00
_cell.angle_beta   90.00
_cell.angle_gamma   90.00
#
_symmetry.space_group_name_H-M   'P 1'
#
loop_
_entity.id
_entity.type
_entity.pdbx_description
1 polymer ?
#
loop_
_entity_poly.entity_id
_entity_poly.type
_entity_poly.pdbx_seq_one_letter_code
_entity_poly.pdbx_strand_id
1 'polypeptide(L)'
;SLERTCRASVTSDFMSQLEFQAAFCLLSAGTIIWRTHPASSSFVMLSDKEAFHLDSMSVVKVGMDIAFRNVSEMQTGAAAGKTGFGRVVDINTMDCVWEVVLLDLPEANRGANIFVRPHQLAGIEDTSKRTCMFAYKPAPGSSSELKMDDSSLSLGNIILGLRWCEQFYSKPISRQASESGWIAQRLAELLTALLGTEMSVRKITKMHDNSTNRHNGKILAAQLTDLYGEETDSDSNANSVDWMDKRGAGRLKGLLSQQTWTAIRKQLQSELGIARCDKETNRVAHPFC
;
A
#
# COMPACT_ATOMS: atom_id res chain seq x y z
N SER A 1 -21.63 -24.41 -36.44
CA SER A 1 -20.50 -25.37 -36.53
C SER A 1 -19.29 -24.84 -35.76
N LEU A 2 -18.73 -23.69 -36.15
CA LEU A 2 -17.54 -23.07 -35.53
C LEU A 2 -17.63 -22.86 -34.01
N GLU A 3 -18.77 -22.37 -33.50
CA GLU A 3 -18.95 -22.09 -32.07
C GLU A 3 -18.95 -23.37 -31.21
N ARG A 4 -19.49 -24.48 -31.74
CA ARG A 4 -19.46 -25.80 -31.08
C ARG A 4 -18.04 -26.37 -31.05
N THR A 5 -17.31 -26.22 -32.15
CA THR A 5 -15.90 -26.64 -32.22
C THR A 5 -15.03 -25.80 -31.28
N CYS A 6 -15.24 -24.48 -31.23
CA CYS A 6 -14.53 -23.59 -30.32
C CYS A 6 -14.82 -23.92 -28.85
N ARG A 7 -16.09 -24.15 -28.47
CA ARG A 7 -16.45 -24.60 -27.11
C ARG A 7 -15.88 -25.97 -26.76
N ALA A 8 -15.70 -26.87 -27.74
CA ALA A 8 -15.07 -28.17 -27.53
C ALA A 8 -13.54 -28.10 -27.42
N SER A 9 -12.91 -27.10 -28.06
CA SER A 9 -11.46 -26.87 -28.01
C SER A 9 -11.00 -26.03 -26.81
N VAL A 10 -11.89 -25.23 -26.23
CA VAL A 10 -11.65 -24.50 -24.96
C VAL A 10 -11.81 -25.47 -23.81
N THR A 11 -10.72 -26.18 -23.50
CA THR A 11 -10.64 -27.06 -22.33
C THR A 11 -10.34 -26.25 -21.07
N SER A 12 -10.59 -26.85 -19.90
CA SER A 12 -10.18 -26.27 -18.61
C SER A 12 -8.67 -25.98 -18.59
N ASP A 13 -7.86 -26.83 -19.23
CA ASP A 13 -6.41 -26.69 -19.28
C ASP A 13 -5.98 -25.51 -20.17
N PHE A 14 -6.62 -25.35 -21.34
CA PHE A 14 -6.38 -24.20 -22.21
C PHE A 14 -6.69 -22.88 -21.51
N MET A 15 -7.83 -22.80 -20.80
CA MET A 15 -8.20 -21.62 -20.02
C MET A 15 -7.22 -21.37 -18.88
N SER A 16 -6.76 -22.42 -18.18
CA SER A 16 -5.77 -22.29 -17.11
C SER A 16 -4.43 -21.75 -17.63
N GLN A 17 -3.97 -22.22 -18.79
CA GLN A 17 -2.74 -21.70 -19.42
C GLN A 17 -2.89 -20.25 -19.86
N LEU A 18 -4.04 -19.88 -20.42
CA LEU A 18 -4.32 -18.51 -20.81
C LEU A 18 -4.34 -17.57 -19.60
N GLU A 19 -5.01 -17.97 -18.51
CA GLU A 19 -5.02 -17.22 -17.26
C GLU A 19 -3.61 -17.08 -16.68
N PHE A 20 -2.80 -18.15 -16.71
CA PHE A 20 -1.41 -18.11 -16.25
C PHE A 20 -0.55 -17.12 -17.06
N GLN A 21 -0.64 -17.16 -18.39
CA GLN A 21 0.11 -16.23 -19.24
C GLN A 21 -0.36 -14.78 -19.04
N ALA A 22 -1.67 -14.55 -18.92
CA ALA A 22 -2.21 -13.23 -18.58
C ALA A 22 -1.68 -12.72 -17.23
N ALA A 23 -1.60 -13.59 -16.22
CA ALA A 23 -1.04 -13.28 -14.91
C ALA A 23 0.43 -12.87 -15.00
N PHE A 24 1.23 -13.59 -15.81
CA PHE A 24 2.64 -13.29 -16.03
C PHE A 24 2.84 -11.94 -16.74
N CYS A 25 2.01 -11.64 -17.74
CA CYS A 25 2.00 -10.35 -18.42
C CYS A 25 1.65 -9.21 -17.45
N LEU A 26 0.62 -9.40 -16.60
CA LEU A 26 0.23 -8.42 -15.59
C LEU A 26 1.32 -8.21 -14.54
N LEU A 27 1.99 -9.27 -14.09
CA LEU A 27 3.12 -9.17 -13.16
C LEU A 27 4.29 -8.40 -13.77
N SER A 28 4.61 -8.66 -15.03
CA SER A 28 5.66 -7.95 -15.76
C SER A 28 5.32 -6.47 -15.93
N ALA A 29 4.10 -6.15 -16.36
CA ALA A 29 3.61 -4.78 -16.48
C ALA A 29 3.60 -4.04 -15.14
N GLY A 30 3.08 -4.69 -14.08
CA GLY A 30 3.09 -4.14 -12.72
C GLY A 30 4.50 -3.88 -12.21
N THR A 31 5.47 -4.74 -12.54
CA THR A 31 6.87 -4.56 -12.14
C THR A 31 7.49 -3.35 -12.81
N ILE A 32 7.19 -3.15 -14.10
CA ILE A 32 7.61 -1.95 -14.84
C ILE A 32 6.99 -0.71 -14.18
N ILE A 33 5.68 -0.71 -13.95
CA ILE A 33 4.98 0.42 -13.30
C ILE A 33 5.58 0.73 -11.93
N TRP A 34 5.83 -0.28 -11.10
CA TRP A 34 6.46 -0.07 -9.79
C TRP A 34 7.85 0.54 -9.90
N ARG A 35 8.68 0.05 -10.82
CA ARG A 35 10.04 0.57 -11.03
C ARG A 35 10.03 2.00 -11.58
N THR A 36 9.07 2.34 -12.44
CA THR A 36 8.94 3.69 -13.01
C THR A 36 8.13 4.64 -12.14
N HIS A 37 7.51 4.15 -11.07
CA HIS A 37 6.75 4.97 -10.14
C HIS A 37 7.66 6.01 -9.48
N PRO A 38 7.31 7.32 -9.47
CA PRO A 38 8.18 8.36 -8.91
C PRO A 38 8.63 8.10 -7.47
N ALA A 39 7.73 7.59 -6.62
CA ALA A 39 8.04 7.20 -5.25
C ALA A 39 9.07 6.05 -5.11
N SER A 40 9.33 5.25 -6.15
CA SER A 40 10.33 4.17 -6.07
C SER A 40 11.76 4.68 -5.91
N SER A 41 11.99 5.93 -6.29
CA SER A 41 13.29 6.61 -6.25
C SER A 41 13.22 7.94 -5.48
N SER A 42 12.19 8.12 -4.65
CA SER A 42 12.00 9.34 -3.86
C SER A 42 12.82 9.37 -2.58
N PHE A 43 13.61 8.35 -2.28
CA PHE A 43 14.45 8.33 -1.09
C PHE A 43 15.88 7.95 -1.45
N VAL A 44 16.83 8.77 -1.04
CA VAL A 44 18.26 8.58 -1.33
C VAL A 44 19.00 8.41 -0.02
N MET A 45 19.72 7.29 0.10
CA MET A 45 20.66 7.08 1.20
C MET A 45 21.97 7.80 0.90
N LEU A 46 22.54 8.44 1.90
CA LEU A 46 23.80 9.19 1.83
C LEU A 46 24.90 8.41 2.55
N SER A 47 26.05 8.29 1.92
CA SER A 47 27.28 7.88 2.61
C SER A 47 27.72 8.93 3.63
N ASP A 48 28.57 8.55 4.58
CA ASP A 48 29.11 9.47 5.60
C ASP A 48 29.84 10.66 4.96
N LYS A 49 30.53 10.43 3.82
CA LYS A 49 31.24 11.47 3.07
C LYS A 49 30.30 12.45 2.40
N GLU A 50 29.23 11.96 1.77
CA GLU A 50 28.22 12.81 1.12
C GLU A 50 27.47 13.65 2.15
N ALA A 51 27.07 13.03 3.27
CA ALA A 51 26.39 13.73 4.35
C ALA A 51 27.26 14.84 4.97
N PHE A 52 28.58 14.64 5.07
CA PHE A 52 29.52 15.62 5.62
C PHE A 52 29.73 16.84 4.69
N HIS A 53 29.63 16.66 3.37
CA HIS A 53 29.80 17.75 2.39
C HIS A 53 28.49 18.43 1.99
N LEU A 54 27.35 17.85 2.36
CA LEU A 54 26.04 18.43 2.10
C LEU A 54 25.74 19.52 3.14
N ASP A 55 25.41 20.73 2.69
CA ASP A 55 24.73 21.72 3.53
C ASP A 55 23.29 21.27 3.78
N SER A 56 23.14 20.28 4.65
CA SER A 56 21.86 19.61 4.86
C SER A 56 20.81 20.52 5.50
N MET A 57 21.22 21.56 6.22
CA MET A 57 20.29 22.52 6.85
C MET A 57 19.51 23.35 5.83
N SER A 58 20.07 23.60 4.64
CA SER A 58 19.37 24.32 3.57
C SER A 58 18.54 23.42 2.66
N VAL A 59 18.83 22.12 2.65
CA VAL A 59 18.17 21.13 1.79
C VAL A 59 16.97 20.47 2.48
N VAL A 60 17.11 20.11 3.75
CA VAL A 60 16.05 19.48 4.54
C VAL A 60 14.96 20.51 4.86
N LYS A 61 13.70 20.13 4.64
CA LYS A 61 12.52 20.97 4.83
C LYS A 61 11.51 20.26 5.73
N VAL A 62 10.66 21.05 6.38
CA VAL A 62 9.52 20.53 7.14
C VAL A 62 8.65 19.65 6.25
N GLY A 63 8.26 18.50 6.78
CA GLY A 63 7.45 17.49 6.11
C GLY A 63 8.24 16.50 5.26
N MET A 64 9.57 16.63 5.13
CA MET A 64 10.43 15.62 4.48
C MET A 64 10.65 14.42 5.39
N ASP A 65 10.66 13.23 4.79
CA ASP A 65 11.15 12.03 5.46
C ASP A 65 12.68 11.99 5.36
N ILE A 66 13.34 11.68 6.47
CA ILE A 66 14.79 11.56 6.57
C ILE A 66 15.17 10.25 7.26
N ALA A 67 16.36 9.76 6.93
CA ALA A 67 17.02 8.68 7.62
C ALA A 67 18.17 9.29 8.42
N PHE A 68 18.40 8.81 9.63
CA PHE A 68 19.45 9.32 10.50
C PHE A 68 20.17 8.21 11.26
N ARG A 69 21.45 8.43 11.54
CA ARG A 69 22.30 7.53 12.32
C ARG A 69 22.06 7.78 13.81
N ASN A 70 21.81 6.72 14.56
CA ASN A 70 21.61 6.82 16.00
C ASN A 70 22.96 7.00 16.71
N VAL A 71 23.13 8.08 17.48
CA VAL A 71 24.42 8.43 18.11
C VAL A 71 24.65 7.67 19.43
N SER A 72 23.58 7.12 20.04
CA SER A 72 23.69 6.38 21.31
C SER A 72 24.55 5.11 21.22
N GLU A 73 24.65 4.48 20.04
CA GLU A 73 25.49 3.28 19.82
C GLU A 73 26.91 3.64 19.38
N MET A 74 27.15 4.88 18.95
CA MET A 74 28.46 5.36 18.53
C MET A 74 29.44 5.52 19.72
N GLN A 75 28.92 5.67 20.95
CA GLN A 75 29.75 5.87 22.15
C GLN A 75 30.17 4.57 22.85
N THR A 76 29.50 3.44 22.59
CA THR A 76 29.76 2.17 23.29
C THR A 76 30.55 1.15 22.48
N GLY A 77 30.93 1.48 21.23
CA GLY A 77 31.72 0.59 20.37
C GLY A 77 30.98 -0.70 19.97
N ALA A 78 29.70 -0.83 20.31
CA ALA A 78 28.85 -1.96 19.97
C ALA A 78 27.93 -1.56 18.82
N ALA A 79 28.21 -2.12 17.64
CA ALA A 79 27.46 -2.00 16.39
C ALA A 79 27.27 -0.56 15.85
N ALA A 80 28.03 -0.25 14.80
CA ALA A 80 27.54 0.71 13.83
C ALA A 80 26.16 0.24 13.31
N GLY A 81 25.17 1.13 13.31
CA GLY A 81 24.25 1.15 12.17
C GLY A 81 22.79 0.77 12.39
N LYS A 82 22.14 1.14 13.50
CA LYS A 82 20.68 1.29 13.45
C LYS A 82 20.30 2.65 12.87
N THR A 83 19.99 2.66 11.57
CA THR A 83 19.41 3.83 10.89
C THR A 83 17.96 3.96 11.35
N GLY A 84 17.61 5.13 11.89
CA GLY A 84 16.22 5.49 12.18
C GLY A 84 15.60 6.26 11.02
N PHE A 85 14.29 6.12 10.86
CA PHE A 85 13.51 6.89 9.88
C PHE A 85 12.50 7.79 10.60
N GLY A 86 12.38 9.01 10.12
CA GLY A 86 11.51 10.00 10.74
C GLY A 86 11.10 11.11 9.79
N ARG A 87 10.01 11.79 10.12
CA ARG A 87 9.52 12.96 9.40
C ARG A 87 9.88 14.23 10.13
N VAL A 88 10.47 15.19 9.43
CA VAL A 88 10.81 16.51 9.97
C VAL A 88 9.52 17.29 10.23
N VAL A 89 9.32 17.73 11.46
CA VAL A 89 8.16 18.53 11.87
C VAL A 89 8.50 19.99 12.12
N ASP A 90 9.73 20.27 12.55
CA ASP A 90 10.24 21.63 12.74
C ASP A 90 11.76 21.69 12.49
N ILE A 91 12.25 22.90 12.21
CA ILE A 91 13.66 23.17 11.93
C ILE A 91 14.12 24.36 12.78
N ASN A 92 15.02 24.09 13.73
CA ASN A 92 15.69 25.13 14.49
C ASN A 92 17.04 25.46 13.83
N THR A 93 17.09 26.59 13.13
CA THR A 93 18.29 27.07 12.44
C THR A 93 19.33 27.66 13.38
N MET A 94 18.95 28.09 14.58
CA MET A 94 19.89 28.66 15.56
C MET A 94 20.73 27.55 16.20
N ASP A 95 20.09 26.45 16.57
CA ASP A 95 20.75 25.29 17.19
C ASP A 95 21.26 24.26 16.16
N CYS A 96 20.94 24.46 14.87
CA CYS A 96 21.24 23.55 13.77
C CYS A 96 20.70 22.13 14.02
N VAL A 97 19.39 22.04 14.29
CA VAL A 97 18.70 20.80 14.64
C VAL A 97 17.36 20.70 13.91
N TRP A 98 17.02 19.48 13.48
CA TRP A 98 15.67 19.12 13.03
C TRP A 98 14.93 18.42 14.15
N GLU A 99 13.69 18.84 14.39
CA GLU A 99 12.74 18.08 15.19
C GLU A 99 12.05 17.05 14.30
N VAL A 100 12.07 15.78 14.71
CA VAL A 100 11.71 14.65 13.87
C VAL A 100 10.76 13.72 14.62
N VAL A 101 9.62 13.40 14.00
CA VAL A 101 8.69 12.36 14.45
C VAL A 101 9.11 11.02 13.85
N LEU A 102 9.34 10.03 14.69
CA LEU A 102 9.77 8.70 14.25
C LEU A 102 8.66 7.94 13.50
N LEU A 103 9.03 7.31 12.38
CA LEU A 103 8.09 6.52 11.54
C LEU A 103 7.96 5.06 12.01
N ASP A 104 9.00 4.50 12.62
CA ASP A 104 9.08 3.06 12.98
C ASP A 104 8.59 2.73 14.40
N LEU A 105 8.07 3.70 15.15
CA LEU A 105 7.65 3.44 16.53
C LEU A 105 6.27 2.77 16.61
N PRO A 106 6.08 1.80 17.54
CA PRO A 106 4.77 1.29 17.91
C PRO A 106 3.82 2.42 18.30
N GLU A 107 2.52 2.27 18.07
CA GLU A 107 1.52 3.33 18.26
C GLU A 107 1.54 3.99 19.64
N ALA A 108 1.93 3.25 20.68
CA ALA A 108 2.10 3.77 22.05
C ALA A 108 3.15 4.89 22.18
N ASN A 109 4.09 5.00 21.22
CA ASN A 109 5.14 6.01 21.20
C ASN A 109 5.06 6.92 19.95
N ARG A 110 3.95 6.90 19.20
CA ARG A 110 3.73 7.85 18.09
C ARG A 110 3.67 9.26 18.67
N GLY A 111 4.63 10.11 18.29
CA GLY A 111 4.75 11.47 18.78
C GLY A 111 5.94 11.73 19.70
N ALA A 112 6.81 10.73 19.93
CA ALA A 112 8.13 10.99 20.47
C ALA A 112 8.95 11.78 19.43
N ASN A 113 9.07 13.09 19.66
CA ASN A 113 9.93 13.95 18.88
C ASN A 113 11.37 13.71 19.31
N ILE A 114 12.25 13.53 18.32
CA ILE A 114 13.69 13.48 18.54
C ILE A 114 14.35 14.65 17.82
N PHE A 115 15.50 15.03 18.33
CA PHE A 115 16.33 16.08 17.77
C PHE A 115 17.47 15.45 16.97
N VAL A 116 17.51 15.74 15.67
CA VAL A 116 18.49 15.20 14.73
C VAL A 116 19.37 16.33 14.21
N ARG A 117 20.68 16.13 14.28
CA ARG A 117 21.69 17.08 13.79
C ARG A 117 22.15 16.74 12.37
N PRO A 118 22.66 17.72 11.60
CA PRO A 118 23.20 17.54 10.25
C PRO A 118 24.12 16.32 10.05
N HIS A 119 25.10 16.13 10.93
CA HIS A 119 26.07 15.04 10.84
C HIS A 119 25.43 13.64 11.02
N GLN A 120 24.21 13.57 11.56
CA GLN A 120 23.48 12.32 11.72
C GLN A 120 22.71 11.95 10.46
N LEU A 121 22.57 12.82 9.46
CA LEU A 121 21.78 12.56 8.25
C LEU A 121 22.34 11.39 7.44
N ALA A 122 21.55 10.32 7.31
CA ALA A 122 21.87 9.11 6.56
C ALA A 122 21.08 8.97 5.26
N GLY A 123 20.03 9.76 5.08
CA GLY A 123 19.23 9.74 3.86
C GLY A 123 18.15 10.81 3.86
N ILE A 124 17.72 11.17 2.67
CA ILE A 124 16.80 12.29 2.45
C ILE A 124 15.80 11.93 1.36
N GLU A 125 14.54 12.34 1.57
CA GLU A 125 13.49 12.22 0.58
C GLU A 125 13.57 13.33 -0.49
N ASP A 126 13.30 13.00 -1.74
CA ASP A 126 12.98 13.96 -2.80
C ASP A 126 11.46 14.15 -2.89
N THR A 127 10.98 15.23 -2.26
CA THR A 127 9.54 15.54 -2.21
C THR A 127 8.93 15.91 -3.56
N SER A 128 9.75 16.28 -4.56
CA SER A 128 9.25 16.57 -5.91
C SER A 128 8.64 15.33 -6.59
N LYS A 129 9.01 14.14 -6.11
CA LYS A 129 8.52 12.85 -6.61
C LYS A 129 7.26 12.36 -5.88
N ARG A 130 6.65 13.17 -5.02
CA ARG A 130 5.34 12.90 -4.40
C ARG A 130 4.21 13.09 -5.40
N THR A 131 4.20 12.27 -6.44
CA THR A 131 3.24 12.35 -7.53
C THR A 131 2.58 10.99 -7.72
N CYS A 132 1.27 11.02 -7.92
CA CYS A 132 0.49 9.84 -8.26
C CYS A 132 0.55 9.57 -9.77
N MET A 133 0.63 8.30 -10.15
CA MET A 133 0.49 7.83 -11.53
C MET A 133 -0.96 7.49 -11.88
N PHE A 134 -1.76 7.06 -10.91
CA PHE A 134 -3.10 6.55 -11.15
C PHE A 134 -4.16 7.65 -11.00
N ALA A 135 -5.31 7.50 -11.64
CA ALA A 135 -6.48 8.32 -11.36
C ALA A 135 -7.19 7.83 -10.08
N TYR A 136 -7.73 8.77 -9.30
CA TYR A 136 -8.51 8.47 -8.10
C TYR A 136 -9.95 8.08 -8.46
N LYS A 137 -10.11 6.91 -9.08
CA LYS A 137 -11.41 6.35 -9.49
C LYS A 137 -11.56 4.93 -8.94
N PRO A 138 -12.76 4.55 -8.45
CA PRO A 138 -13.03 3.21 -7.93
C PRO A 138 -13.03 2.15 -9.03
N ALA A 139 -12.98 0.87 -8.63
CA ALA A 139 -13.21 -0.22 -9.56
C ALA A 139 -14.67 -0.22 -10.03
N PRO A 140 -14.95 -0.55 -11.30
CA PRO A 140 -16.31 -0.71 -11.79
C PRO A 140 -17.06 -1.78 -10.99
N GLY A 141 -18.36 -1.56 -10.78
CA GLY A 141 -19.25 -2.51 -10.12
C GLY A 141 -19.69 -3.66 -11.03
N SER A 142 -19.61 -3.46 -12.35
CA SER A 142 -20.05 -4.42 -13.36
C SER A 142 -19.14 -4.41 -14.60
N SER A 143 -19.19 -5.48 -15.40
CA SER A 143 -18.46 -5.53 -16.67
C SER A 143 -18.99 -4.54 -17.71
N SER A 144 -20.24 -4.10 -17.60
CA SER A 144 -20.83 -3.05 -18.43
C SER A 144 -20.28 -1.64 -18.15
N GLU A 145 -19.66 -1.44 -16.98
CA GLU A 145 -19.00 -0.19 -16.59
C GLU A 145 -17.53 -0.14 -17.02
N LEU A 146 -16.99 -1.23 -17.59
CA LEU A 146 -15.69 -1.22 -18.28
C LEU A 146 -15.82 -0.44 -19.60
N LYS A 147 -16.08 0.87 -19.51
CA LYS A 147 -15.91 1.77 -20.65
C LYS A 147 -14.41 1.96 -20.85
N MET A 148 -13.92 1.58 -22.03
CA MET A 148 -12.51 1.71 -22.45
C MET A 148 -12.07 3.17 -22.70
N ASP A 149 -12.88 4.17 -22.33
CA ASP A 149 -12.76 5.55 -22.80
C ASP A 149 -11.84 6.46 -21.96
N ASP A 150 -11.26 5.96 -20.87
CA ASP A 150 -10.24 6.70 -20.13
C ASP A 150 -8.86 6.14 -20.44
N SER A 151 -8.03 6.92 -21.14
CA SER A 151 -6.62 6.59 -21.43
C SER A 151 -5.73 6.52 -20.17
N SER A 152 -6.27 6.85 -19.00
CA SER A 152 -5.56 6.86 -17.72
C SER A 152 -5.86 5.60 -16.88
N LEU A 153 -4.82 4.93 -16.40
CA LEU A 153 -4.93 3.89 -15.36
C LEU A 153 -5.47 4.51 -14.06
N SER A 154 -6.28 3.75 -13.32
CA SER A 154 -6.89 4.17 -12.05
C SER A 154 -6.63 3.20 -10.91
N LEU A 155 -6.89 3.63 -9.67
CA LEU A 155 -6.88 2.74 -8.50
C LEU A 155 -7.87 1.58 -8.66
N GLY A 156 -8.98 1.81 -9.37
CA GLY A 156 -9.93 0.78 -9.75
C GLY A 156 -9.31 -0.36 -10.56
N ASN A 157 -8.36 -0.08 -11.45
CA ASN A 157 -7.65 -1.12 -12.20
C ASN A 157 -6.78 -1.99 -11.27
N ILE A 158 -6.13 -1.38 -10.27
CA ILE A 158 -5.36 -2.12 -9.26
C ILE A 158 -6.29 -3.01 -8.42
N ILE A 159 -7.42 -2.47 -7.97
CA ILE A 159 -8.45 -3.21 -7.20
C ILE A 159 -9.00 -4.39 -8.00
N LEU A 160 -9.27 -4.21 -9.30
CA LEU A 160 -9.69 -5.31 -10.17
C LEU A 160 -8.62 -6.40 -10.26
N GLY A 161 -7.36 -6.03 -10.43
CA GLY A 161 -6.24 -6.97 -10.42
C GLY A 161 -6.15 -7.76 -9.11
N LEU A 162 -6.32 -7.10 -7.96
CA LEU A 162 -6.34 -7.74 -6.64
C LEU A 162 -7.52 -8.71 -6.48
N ARG A 163 -8.72 -8.33 -6.91
CA ARG A 163 -9.90 -9.21 -6.92
C ARG A 163 -9.68 -10.44 -7.79
N TRP A 164 -9.06 -10.26 -8.96
CA TRP A 164 -8.70 -11.36 -9.85
C TRP A 164 -7.68 -12.29 -9.20
N CYS A 165 -6.65 -11.77 -8.53
CA CYS A 165 -5.65 -12.58 -7.83
C CYS A 165 -6.29 -13.45 -6.75
N GLU A 166 -7.23 -12.90 -5.97
CA GLU A 166 -7.97 -13.68 -4.97
C GLU A 166 -8.84 -14.76 -5.62
N GLN A 167 -9.61 -14.40 -6.65
CA GLN A 167 -10.47 -15.36 -7.34
C GLN A 167 -9.65 -16.51 -7.96
N PHE A 168 -8.51 -16.17 -8.56
CA PHE A 168 -7.60 -17.12 -9.18
C PHE A 168 -6.94 -18.03 -8.14
N TYR A 169 -6.50 -17.47 -7.01
CA TYR A 169 -5.91 -18.22 -5.89
C TYR A 169 -6.94 -19.07 -5.14
N SER A 170 -8.22 -18.70 -5.17
CA SER A 170 -9.29 -19.47 -4.51
C SER A 170 -9.66 -20.76 -5.24
N LYS A 171 -9.21 -20.94 -6.49
CA LYS A 171 -9.40 -22.19 -7.24
C LYS A 171 -8.56 -23.33 -6.62
N PRO A 172 -9.10 -24.56 -6.48
CA PRO A 172 -8.40 -25.68 -5.83
C PRO A 172 -7.04 -26.02 -6.46
N ILE A 173 -6.94 -25.89 -7.79
CA ILE A 173 -5.74 -26.16 -8.60
C ILE A 173 -4.61 -25.18 -8.25
N SER A 174 -4.97 -23.92 -7.96
CA SER A 174 -4.02 -22.84 -7.64
C SER A 174 -3.50 -22.88 -6.19
N ARG A 175 -4.25 -23.50 -5.26
CA ARG A 175 -3.89 -23.58 -3.83
C ARG A 175 -2.88 -24.67 -3.50
N GLN A 176 -2.85 -25.73 -4.29
CA GLN A 176 -1.72 -26.67 -4.26
C GLN A 176 -0.50 -25.89 -4.75
N ALA A 177 0.68 -26.11 -4.14
CA ALA A 177 1.94 -25.40 -4.39
C ALA A 177 2.38 -25.46 -5.87
N SER A 178 1.65 -24.72 -6.69
CA SER A 178 1.72 -24.66 -8.13
C SER A 178 2.29 -23.31 -8.51
N GLU A 179 3.00 -23.27 -9.63
CA GLU A 179 3.54 -22.02 -10.18
C GLU A 179 2.46 -20.95 -10.34
N SER A 180 1.22 -21.36 -10.61
CA SER A 180 0.04 -20.51 -10.70
C SER A 180 -0.29 -19.79 -9.37
N GLY A 181 -0.31 -20.51 -8.25
CA GLY A 181 -0.55 -19.90 -6.93
C GLY A 181 0.50 -18.88 -6.54
N TRP A 182 1.77 -19.17 -6.86
CA TRP A 182 2.89 -18.25 -6.60
C TRP A 182 2.78 -16.95 -7.40
N ILE A 183 2.45 -17.02 -8.70
CA ILE A 183 2.28 -15.81 -9.53
C ILE A 183 1.16 -14.93 -8.98
N ALA A 184 0.02 -15.51 -8.61
CA ALA A 184 -1.11 -14.76 -8.06
C ALA A 184 -0.75 -14.08 -6.73
N GLN A 185 -0.01 -14.77 -5.86
CA GLN A 185 0.51 -14.18 -4.63
C GLN A 185 1.45 -13.02 -4.90
N ARG A 186 2.44 -13.19 -5.80
CA ARG A 186 3.39 -12.12 -6.14
C ARG A 186 2.74 -10.92 -6.81
N LEU A 187 1.79 -11.15 -7.71
CA LEU A 187 1.01 -10.10 -8.33
C LEU A 187 0.20 -9.35 -7.26
N ALA A 188 -0.45 -10.07 -6.34
CA ALA A 188 -1.22 -9.44 -5.27
C ALA A 188 -0.36 -8.59 -4.32
N GLU A 189 0.84 -9.06 -3.94
CA GLU A 189 1.79 -8.30 -3.12
C GLU A 189 2.26 -7.02 -3.85
N LEU A 190 2.60 -7.14 -5.13
CA LEU A 190 3.03 -6.00 -5.95
C LEU A 190 1.93 -4.95 -6.13
N LEU A 191 0.71 -5.39 -6.46
CA LEU A 191 -0.44 -4.51 -6.61
C LEU A 191 -0.83 -3.86 -5.27
N THR A 192 -0.68 -4.59 -4.17
CA THR A 192 -0.89 -4.05 -2.81
C THR A 192 0.15 -2.97 -2.48
N ALA A 193 1.42 -3.20 -2.79
CA ALA A 193 2.48 -2.20 -2.60
C ALA A 193 2.23 -0.94 -3.45
N LEU A 194 1.86 -1.11 -4.72
CA LEU A 194 1.47 -0.01 -5.62
C LEU A 194 0.31 0.79 -5.06
N LEU A 195 -0.76 0.12 -4.64
CA LEU A 195 -1.95 0.74 -4.05
C LEU A 195 -1.60 1.52 -2.78
N GLY A 196 -0.84 0.91 -1.86
CA GLY A 196 -0.43 1.56 -0.62
C GLY A 196 0.37 2.82 -0.87
N THR A 197 1.38 2.74 -1.75
CA THR A 197 2.20 3.89 -2.16
C THR A 197 1.35 5.01 -2.74
N GLU A 198 0.45 4.70 -3.69
CA GLU A 198 -0.46 5.68 -4.28
C GLU A 198 -1.33 6.38 -3.24
N MET A 199 -1.95 5.61 -2.34
CA MET A 199 -2.80 6.15 -1.29
C MET A 199 -2.01 7.04 -0.31
N SER A 200 -0.79 6.65 0.04
CA SER A 200 0.07 7.45 0.92
C SER A 200 0.50 8.77 0.30
N VAL A 201 0.89 8.75 -0.99
CA VAL A 201 1.27 9.98 -1.71
C VAL A 201 0.09 10.95 -1.76
N ARG A 202 -1.14 10.45 -2.02
CA ARG A 202 -2.35 11.30 -2.02
C ARG A 202 -2.64 11.92 -0.68
N LYS A 203 -2.51 11.13 0.39
CA LYS A 203 -2.72 11.60 1.77
C LYS A 203 -1.75 12.72 2.12
N ILE A 204 -0.47 12.56 1.76
CA ILE A 204 0.57 13.57 2.02
C ILE A 204 0.34 14.85 1.21
N THR A 205 -0.06 14.71 -0.05
CA THR A 205 -0.27 15.85 -0.97
C THR A 205 -1.64 16.51 -0.85
N LYS A 206 -2.53 15.99 0.01
CA LYS A 206 -3.90 16.48 0.23
C LYS A 206 -4.70 16.65 -1.07
N MET A 207 -4.54 15.75 -2.04
CA MET A 207 -5.21 15.83 -3.34
C MET A 207 -6.75 15.59 -3.30
N HIS A 208 -7.39 15.58 -2.13
CA HIS A 208 -8.78 15.13 -1.93
C HIS A 208 -9.86 16.24 -1.94
N ASP A 209 -9.53 17.48 -2.27
CA ASP A 209 -10.41 18.62 -1.94
C ASP A 209 -11.56 18.93 -2.93
N ASN A 210 -11.89 18.04 -3.87
CA ASN A 210 -13.07 18.22 -4.74
C ASN A 210 -14.22 17.22 -4.45
N SER A 211 -15.46 17.61 -4.78
CA SER A 211 -16.68 16.83 -4.47
C SER A 211 -16.67 15.44 -5.11
N THR A 212 -16.17 15.32 -6.35
CA THR A 212 -16.02 14.05 -7.06
C THR A 212 -15.05 13.09 -6.35
N ASN A 213 -13.93 13.60 -5.85
CA ASN A 213 -12.95 12.82 -5.09
C ASN A 213 -13.53 12.35 -3.76
N ARG A 214 -14.42 13.13 -3.11
CA ARG A 214 -15.11 12.67 -1.89
C ARG A 214 -16.03 11.49 -2.16
N HIS A 215 -16.82 11.54 -3.24
CA HIS A 215 -17.69 10.42 -3.62
C HIS A 215 -16.89 9.17 -3.98
N ASN A 216 -15.88 9.32 -4.84
CA ASN A 216 -14.98 8.23 -5.20
C ASN A 216 -14.26 7.65 -3.98
N GLY A 217 -13.88 8.49 -3.01
CA GLY A 217 -13.23 8.08 -1.78
C GLY A 217 -14.10 7.18 -0.91
N LYS A 218 -15.41 7.44 -0.81
CA LYS A 218 -16.34 6.54 -0.09
C LYS A 218 -16.45 5.17 -0.76
N ILE A 219 -16.56 5.14 -2.10
CA ILE A 219 -16.63 3.88 -2.84
C ILE A 219 -15.32 3.11 -2.71
N LEU A 220 -14.18 3.79 -2.89
CA LEU A 220 -12.85 3.20 -2.71
C LEU A 220 -12.68 2.65 -1.30
N ALA A 221 -13.03 3.41 -0.26
CA ALA A 221 -12.98 2.95 1.12
C ALA A 221 -13.76 1.63 1.31
N ALA A 222 -14.99 1.54 0.80
CA ALA A 222 -15.78 0.30 0.86
C ALA A 222 -15.11 -0.87 0.10
N GLN A 223 -14.54 -0.60 -1.08
CA GLN A 223 -13.82 -1.61 -1.86
C GLN A 223 -12.51 -2.05 -1.19
N LEU A 224 -11.81 -1.15 -0.50
CA LEU A 224 -10.62 -1.46 0.30
C LEU A 224 -10.98 -2.30 1.53
N THR A 225 -12.10 -2.00 2.20
CA THR A 225 -12.61 -2.83 3.31
C THR A 225 -13.01 -4.22 2.85
N ASP A 226 -13.58 -4.39 1.65
CA ASP A 226 -13.83 -5.71 1.05
C ASP A 226 -12.52 -6.52 0.89
N LEU A 227 -11.47 -5.86 0.39
CA LEU A 227 -10.18 -6.51 0.13
C LEU A 227 -9.37 -6.81 1.41
N TYR A 228 -9.28 -5.84 2.33
CA TYR A 228 -8.37 -5.88 3.49
C TYR A 228 -9.08 -6.09 4.84
N GLY A 229 -10.41 -6.18 4.83
CA GLY A 229 -11.23 -6.43 6.01
C GLY A 229 -11.44 -5.17 6.85
N GLU A 230 -12.17 -5.34 7.94
CA GLU A 230 -12.38 -4.29 8.94
C GLU A 230 -11.24 -4.32 9.97
N GLU A 231 -10.89 -3.15 10.53
CA GLU A 231 -10.17 -3.09 11.81
C GLU A 231 -11.12 -3.56 12.90
N THR A 232 -11.05 -4.85 13.24
CA THR A 232 -11.58 -5.35 14.49
C THR A 232 -10.54 -5.11 15.57
N ASP A 233 -10.91 -4.43 16.66
CA ASP A 233 -10.11 -4.20 17.88
C ASP A 233 -9.78 -5.51 18.66
N SER A 234 -9.71 -6.64 17.97
CA SER A 234 -9.75 -7.99 18.55
C SER A 234 -8.65 -8.88 17.98
N ASP A 235 -7.41 -8.37 17.95
CA ASP A 235 -6.21 -9.21 17.75
C ASP A 235 -5.74 -9.88 19.06
N SER A 236 -6.49 -9.77 20.16
CA SER A 236 -6.26 -10.54 21.38
C SER A 236 -7.19 -11.76 21.43
N ASN A 237 -6.62 -12.96 21.24
CA ASN A 237 -7.24 -14.30 21.28
C ASN A 237 -7.99 -14.79 20.03
N ALA A 238 -7.24 -15.26 19.04
CA ALA A 238 -7.75 -16.14 17.99
C ALA A 238 -7.08 -17.52 18.03
N ASN A 239 -7.30 -18.27 19.12
CA ASN A 239 -7.19 -19.74 19.15
C ASN A 239 -8.58 -20.37 18.92
N SER A 240 -9.32 -19.87 17.93
CA SER A 240 -10.60 -20.44 17.52
C SER A 240 -10.51 -20.81 16.06
N VAL A 241 -10.40 -22.12 15.82
CA VAL A 241 -10.49 -22.75 14.51
C VAL A 241 -11.96 -22.74 14.10
N ASP A 242 -12.47 -21.57 13.71
CA ASP A 242 -13.78 -21.48 13.08
C ASP A 242 -13.69 -20.73 11.75
N TRP A 243 -13.74 -21.50 10.68
CA TRP A 243 -13.54 -21.08 9.29
C TRP A 243 -14.81 -20.47 8.68
N MET A 244 -15.90 -20.40 9.44
CA MET A 244 -17.21 -19.94 8.96
C MET A 244 -17.54 -18.46 9.23
N ASP A 245 -16.82 -17.73 10.09
CA ASP A 245 -17.13 -16.31 10.37
C ASP A 245 -16.18 -15.32 9.68
N LYS A 246 -15.83 -15.60 8.41
CA LYS A 246 -14.82 -14.86 7.63
C LYS A 246 -15.30 -13.55 6.99
N ARG A 247 -16.48 -13.02 7.33
CA ARG A 247 -17.00 -11.81 6.67
C ARG A 247 -16.25 -10.51 7.04
N GLY A 248 -15.47 -10.51 8.12
CA GLY A 248 -14.66 -9.36 8.55
C GLY A 248 -13.16 -9.44 8.24
N ALA A 249 -12.65 -10.62 7.85
CA ALA A 249 -11.21 -10.87 7.76
C ALA A 249 -10.53 -10.25 6.52
N GLY A 250 -11.31 -9.86 5.50
CA GLY A 250 -10.81 -9.35 4.22
C GLY A 250 -10.38 -10.45 3.26
N ARG A 251 -10.70 -10.26 1.97
CA ARG A 251 -10.48 -11.27 0.92
C ARG A 251 -9.02 -11.65 0.70
N LEU A 252 -8.09 -10.71 0.90
CA LEU A 252 -6.67 -10.91 0.60
C LEU A 252 -5.86 -11.53 1.75
N LYS A 253 -6.45 -11.75 2.94
CA LYS A 253 -5.72 -12.20 4.15
C LYS A 253 -4.99 -13.52 3.96
N GLY A 254 -5.59 -14.46 3.24
CA GLY A 254 -4.99 -15.77 2.96
C GLY A 254 -4.00 -15.78 1.80
N LEU A 255 -3.95 -14.70 1.00
CA LEU A 255 -3.10 -14.58 -0.18
C LEU A 255 -1.81 -13.81 0.10
N LEU A 256 -1.90 -12.75 0.90
CA LEU A 256 -0.75 -11.90 1.21
C LEU A 256 0.11 -12.49 2.33
N SER A 257 1.42 -12.23 2.28
CA SER A 257 2.28 -12.47 3.44
C SER A 257 1.84 -11.64 4.65
N GLN A 258 2.03 -12.18 5.86
CA GLN A 258 1.63 -11.51 7.11
C GLN A 258 2.24 -10.10 7.25
N GLN A 259 3.48 -9.93 6.78
CA GLN A 259 4.16 -8.63 6.77
C GLN A 259 3.44 -7.63 5.87
N THR A 260 3.16 -8.02 4.62
CA THR A 260 2.44 -7.18 3.64
C THR A 260 1.04 -6.84 4.14
N TRP A 261 0.33 -7.83 4.69
CA TRP A 261 -1.00 -7.66 5.28
C TRP A 261 -1.03 -6.62 6.41
N THR A 262 -0.07 -6.73 7.33
CA THR A 262 0.01 -5.83 8.48
C THR A 262 0.41 -4.42 8.04
N ALA A 263 1.35 -4.30 7.10
CA ALA A 263 1.83 -3.02 6.59
C ALA A 263 0.74 -2.24 5.87
N ILE A 264 0.02 -2.87 4.93
CA ILE A 264 -1.01 -2.18 4.14
C ILE A 264 -2.19 -1.73 5.01
N ARG A 265 -2.60 -2.54 6.00
CA ARG A 265 -3.69 -2.15 6.90
C ARG A 265 -3.36 -0.91 7.72
N LYS A 266 -2.13 -0.83 8.25
CA LYS A 266 -1.64 0.38 8.91
C LYS A 266 -1.63 1.58 7.97
N GLN A 267 -1.24 1.37 6.71
CA GLN A 267 -1.18 2.43 5.70
C GLN A 267 -2.57 2.94 5.29
N LEU A 268 -3.57 2.06 5.23
CA LEU A 268 -4.96 2.35 4.82
C LEU A 268 -5.91 2.61 6.01
N GLN A 269 -5.39 2.75 7.22
CA GLN A 269 -6.19 2.85 8.45
C GLN A 269 -7.30 3.92 8.36
N SER A 270 -7.01 5.09 7.79
CA SER A 270 -8.02 6.16 7.68
C SER A 270 -9.17 5.79 6.74
N GLU A 271 -8.86 5.13 5.63
CA GLU A 271 -9.81 4.74 4.59
C GLU A 271 -10.68 3.58 5.09
N LEU A 272 -10.08 2.61 5.78
CA LEU A 272 -10.83 1.52 6.42
C LEU A 272 -11.77 2.07 7.51
N GLY A 273 -11.35 3.09 8.25
CA GLY A 273 -12.18 3.80 9.21
C GLY A 273 -13.37 4.54 8.58
N ILE A 274 -13.18 5.20 7.43
CA ILE A 274 -14.26 5.92 6.71
C ILE A 274 -15.40 4.96 6.33
N ALA A 275 -15.06 3.79 5.78
CA ALA A 275 -16.06 2.79 5.40
C ALA A 275 -16.83 2.25 6.61
N ARG A 276 -16.17 2.10 7.76
CA ARG A 276 -16.82 1.68 9.02
C ARG A 276 -17.85 2.71 9.47
N CYS A 277 -17.46 3.98 9.56
CA CYS A 277 -18.36 5.07 9.96
C CYS A 277 -19.58 5.16 9.03
N ASP A 278 -19.39 5.03 7.70
CA ASP A 278 -20.49 5.04 6.74
C ASP A 278 -21.44 3.83 6.93
N LYS A 279 -20.92 2.64 7.22
CA LYS A 279 -21.76 1.46 7.56
C LYS A 279 -22.54 1.64 8.85
N GLU A 280 -21.91 2.16 9.90
CA GLU A 280 -22.56 2.43 11.19
C GLU A 280 -23.67 3.48 11.04
N THR A 281 -23.41 4.55 10.31
CA THR A 281 -24.39 5.61 10.03
C THR A 281 -25.59 5.05 9.26
N ASN A 282 -25.38 4.19 8.26
CA ASN A 282 -26.45 3.55 7.51
C ASN A 282 -27.26 2.54 8.35
N ARG A 283 -26.62 1.82 9.29
CA ARG A 283 -27.32 0.93 10.24
C ARG A 283 -28.21 1.70 11.21
N VAL A 284 -27.77 2.86 11.67
CA VAL A 284 -28.56 3.75 12.55
C VAL A 284 -29.72 4.39 11.77
N ALA A 285 -29.51 4.73 10.50
CA ALA A 285 -30.56 5.30 9.65
C ALA A 285 -31.63 4.27 9.22
N HIS A 286 -31.26 3.00 9.08
CA HIS A 286 -32.15 1.91 8.67
C HIS A 286 -32.01 0.67 9.57
N PRO A 287 -32.53 0.70 10.81
CA PRO A 287 -32.35 -0.38 11.78
C PRO A 287 -33.15 -1.67 11.49
N PHE A 288 -34.01 -1.68 10.44
CA PHE A 288 -34.94 -2.77 10.14
C PHE A 288 -34.96 -3.21 8.67
N CYS A 289 -33.84 -3.08 7.96
CA CYS A 289 -33.63 -3.74 6.66
C CYS A 289 -32.65 -4.90 6.79
#